data_AF-A0A2N4UBV7-F1
#
_entry.id   AF-A0A2N4UBV7-F1
#
_cell.length_a   1.000
_cell.length_b   1.000
_cell.length_c   1.000
_cell.angle_alpha   90.00
_cell.angle_beta   90.00
_cell.angle_gamma   90.00
#
_symmetry.space_group_name_H-M   'P 1'
#
loop_
_entity.id
_entity.type
_entity.pdbx_description
1 polymer ?
#
loop_
_entity_poly.entity_id
_entity_poly.type
_entity_poly.pdbx_seq_one_letter_code
_entity_poly.pdbx_strand_id
1 'polypeptide(L)'
;MEIIVKVDGDGQMDPGLIPNFVAPIVAGEADYTKGNRFFDLKEIHAMPPARLLGNAALSFMTKLSSGYWDVFDPTNGYTAIHSDVARYLPFKKISQRYFFETDMLFRLNILRAVVVDIPMDASYGSEVSNLKISKIVGEFFIKHIRNFIKRLFYSYYLRDVSLASIELPLGLLMLIFGISLGGYQWFESSQAGVPTPAGTVMLAAMPILMGLQLVLAFIGYDIAAIPKRPRHRKRSNETLGDLGS
;
A
#
# COMPACT_ATOMS: atom_id res chain seq x y z
N MET A 1 -5.12 -29.26 -1.64
CA MET A 1 -5.12 -27.78 -1.55
C MET A 1 -5.05 -27.42 -0.09
N GLU A 2 -4.04 -26.64 0.32
CA GLU A 2 -3.86 -26.23 1.73
C GLU A 2 -3.98 -24.71 1.82
N ILE A 3 -4.85 -24.24 2.71
CA ILE A 3 -5.02 -22.81 3.01
C ILE A 3 -4.70 -22.62 4.48
N ILE A 4 -3.87 -21.63 4.78
CA ILE A 4 -3.50 -21.28 6.15
C ILE A 4 -4.39 -20.10 6.57
N VAL A 5 -5.06 -20.24 7.70
CA VAL A 5 -5.92 -19.19 8.27
C VAL A 5 -5.30 -18.69 9.58
N LYS A 6 -5.21 -17.37 9.73
CA LYS A 6 -4.81 -16.69 10.98
C LYS A 6 -6.04 -15.98 11.55
N VAL A 7 -6.33 -16.26 12.81
CA VAL A 7 -7.35 -15.57 13.62
C VAL A 7 -6.67 -15.13 14.91
N ASP A 8 -6.90 -13.89 15.34
CA ASP A 8 -6.37 -13.42 16.62
C ASP A 8 -7.17 -14.01 17.79
N GLY A 9 -6.48 -14.40 18.86
CA GLY A 9 -7.06 -15.12 20.00
C GLY A 9 -7.74 -14.25 21.05
N ASP A 10 -8.05 -12.99 20.73
CA ASP A 10 -8.67 -12.03 21.66
C ASP A 10 -10.20 -12.15 21.73
N GLY A 11 -10.79 -13.05 20.95
CA GLY A 11 -12.23 -13.31 20.90
C GLY A 11 -13.03 -12.26 20.12
N GLN A 12 -12.37 -11.33 19.42
CA GLN A 12 -13.04 -10.28 18.63
C GLN A 12 -13.44 -10.73 17.23
N MET A 13 -12.89 -11.85 16.75
CA MET A 13 -13.05 -12.34 15.38
C MET A 13 -13.88 -13.62 15.37
N ASP A 14 -15.00 -13.62 14.64
CA ASP A 14 -15.87 -14.79 14.51
C ASP A 14 -15.22 -15.89 13.63
N PRO A 15 -14.87 -17.06 14.18
CA PRO A 15 -14.35 -18.18 13.39
C PRO A 15 -15.39 -18.74 12.41
N GLY A 16 -16.67 -18.44 12.59
CA GLY A 16 -17.74 -18.76 11.63
C GLY A 16 -17.52 -18.10 10.25
N LEU A 17 -16.71 -17.04 10.17
CA LEU A 17 -16.38 -16.38 8.91
C LEU A 17 -15.28 -17.07 8.10
N ILE A 18 -14.57 -18.09 8.64
CA ILE A 18 -13.47 -18.78 7.93
C ILE A 18 -13.86 -19.20 6.49
N PRO A 19 -15.06 -19.76 6.23
CA PRO A 19 -15.48 -20.11 4.87
C PRO A 19 -15.45 -18.92 3.90
N ASN A 20 -15.81 -17.72 4.36
CA ASN A 20 -15.81 -16.50 3.53
C ASN A 20 -14.39 -16.07 3.15
N PHE A 21 -13.40 -16.31 4.00
CA PHE A 21 -11.99 -16.04 3.71
C PHE A 21 -11.37 -17.08 2.78
N VAL A 22 -11.79 -18.33 2.92
CA VAL A 22 -11.29 -19.46 2.14
C VAL A 22 -11.87 -19.48 0.73
N ALA A 23 -13.15 -19.14 0.57
CA ALA A 23 -13.87 -19.28 -0.69
C ALA A 23 -13.22 -18.55 -1.88
N PRO A 24 -12.79 -17.27 -1.79
CA PRO A 24 -12.12 -16.57 -2.90
C PRO A 24 -10.77 -17.19 -3.29
N ILE A 25 -10.09 -17.81 -2.32
CA ILE A 25 -8.82 -18.50 -2.58
C ILE A 25 -9.08 -19.81 -3.33
N VAL A 26 -10.10 -20.56 -2.92
CA VAL A 26 -10.53 -21.80 -3.62
C VAL A 26 -11.03 -21.51 -5.02
N ALA A 27 -11.77 -20.42 -5.20
CA ALA A 27 -12.28 -19.99 -6.51
C ALA A 27 -11.18 -19.49 -7.47
N GLY A 28 -9.95 -19.31 -6.99
CA GLY A 28 -8.87 -18.78 -7.81
C GLY A 28 -9.02 -17.29 -8.12
N GLU A 29 -9.66 -16.55 -7.20
CA GLU A 29 -9.89 -15.11 -7.26
C GLU A 29 -8.90 -14.34 -6.38
N ALA A 30 -8.37 -14.97 -5.33
CA ALA A 30 -7.39 -14.36 -4.42
C ALA A 30 -6.25 -15.33 -4.06
N ASP A 31 -5.05 -14.80 -3.82
CA ASP A 31 -3.97 -15.55 -3.18
C ASP A 31 -3.98 -15.39 -1.64
N TYR A 32 -4.55 -14.27 -1.19
CA TYR A 32 -4.63 -13.84 0.19
C TYR A 32 -5.94 -13.09 0.43
N THR A 33 -6.60 -13.39 1.54
CA THR A 33 -7.81 -12.68 1.97
C THR A 33 -7.62 -12.06 3.36
N LYS A 34 -8.19 -10.89 3.60
CA LYS A 34 -8.07 -10.14 4.86
C LYS A 34 -9.42 -9.56 5.28
N GLY A 35 -9.72 -9.55 6.58
CA GLY A 35 -10.96 -8.98 7.09
C GLY A 35 -10.97 -7.46 6.96
N ASN A 36 -12.12 -6.88 6.64
CA ASN A 36 -12.28 -5.44 6.54
C ASN A 36 -13.49 -4.98 7.36
N ARG A 37 -13.21 -4.28 8.46
CA ARG A 37 -14.22 -3.72 9.37
C ARG A 37 -14.85 -2.44 8.86
N PHE A 38 -14.19 -1.72 7.96
CA PHE A 38 -14.65 -0.41 7.48
C PHE A 38 -15.49 -0.52 6.21
N PHE A 39 -16.13 -1.66 5.97
CA PHE A 39 -16.99 -1.83 4.81
C PHE A 39 -18.32 -1.08 4.96
N ASP A 40 -18.84 -0.93 6.18
CA ASP A 40 -20.04 -0.15 6.45
C ASP A 40 -19.70 1.31 6.83
N LEU A 41 -20.13 2.25 5.98
CA LEU A 41 -20.00 3.70 6.19
C LEU A 41 -20.68 4.19 7.47
N LYS A 42 -21.67 3.46 8.01
CA LYS A 42 -22.40 3.86 9.22
C LYS A 42 -21.53 3.82 10.48
N GLU A 43 -20.64 2.84 10.59
CA GLU A 43 -19.73 2.75 11.74
C GLU A 43 -18.65 3.84 11.72
N ILE A 44 -18.26 4.29 10.52
CA ILE A 44 -17.28 5.36 10.33
C ILE A 44 -17.82 6.70 10.89
N HIS A 45 -19.12 6.97 10.78
CA HIS A 45 -19.73 8.20 11.27
C HIS A 45 -19.77 8.32 12.80
N ALA A 46 -19.72 7.20 13.52
CA ALA A 46 -19.67 7.19 14.98
C ALA A 46 -18.26 7.45 15.55
N MET A 47 -17.23 7.49 14.70
CA MET A 47 -15.84 7.62 15.12
C MET A 47 -15.45 9.08 15.40
N PRO A 48 -14.72 9.38 16.50
CA PRO A 48 -14.19 10.72 16.74
C PRO A 48 -13.33 11.22 15.56
N PRO A 49 -13.48 12.48 15.09
CA PRO A 49 -12.81 12.99 13.89
C PRO A 49 -11.27 12.85 13.91
N ALA A 50 -10.65 13.03 15.08
CA ALA A 50 -9.20 12.84 15.23
C ALA A 50 -8.77 11.38 15.00
N ARG A 51 -9.59 10.41 15.45
CA ARG A 51 -9.33 8.98 15.24
C ARG A 51 -9.57 8.59 13.79
N LEU A 52 -10.59 9.18 13.16
CA LEU A 52 -10.84 9.01 11.73
C LEU A 52 -9.66 9.49 10.88
N LEU A 53 -9.14 10.68 11.15
CA LEU A 53 -7.99 11.24 10.43
C LEU A 53 -6.72 10.40 10.64
N GLY A 54 -6.47 9.92 11.86
CA GLY A 54 -5.34 9.02 12.15
C GLY A 54 -5.43 7.70 11.38
N ASN A 55 -6.61 7.08 11.35
CA ASN A 55 -6.85 5.85 10.59
C ASN A 55 -6.73 6.08 9.08
N ALA A 56 -7.22 7.21 8.57
CA ALA A 56 -7.10 7.57 7.15
C ALA A 56 -5.64 7.78 6.74
N ALA A 57 -4.85 8.50 7.56
CA ALA A 57 -3.42 8.71 7.31
C ALA A 57 -2.64 7.38 7.33
N LEU A 58 -2.91 6.52 8.32
CA LEU A 58 -2.27 5.19 8.41
C LEU A 58 -2.67 4.29 7.23
N SER A 59 -3.94 4.33 6.83
CA SER A 59 -4.43 3.59 5.67
C SER A 59 -3.72 4.05 4.40
N PHE A 60 -3.63 5.37 4.18
CA PHE A 60 -2.93 5.94 3.04
C PHE A 60 -1.44 5.57 3.01
N MET A 61 -0.74 5.69 4.15
CA MET A 61 0.66 5.25 4.27
C MET A 61 0.82 3.76 4.00
N THR A 62 -0.14 2.94 4.42
CA THR A 62 -0.12 1.51 4.12
C THR A 62 -0.27 1.26 2.63
N LYS A 63 -1.25 1.88 1.97
CA LYS A 63 -1.45 1.78 0.51
C LYS A 63 -0.19 2.14 -0.26
N LEU A 64 0.46 3.25 0.11
CA LEU A 64 1.76 3.63 -0.46
C LEU A 64 2.82 2.56 -0.22
N SER A 65 2.98 2.10 1.03
CA SER A 65 4.05 1.16 1.38
C SER A 65 3.84 -0.24 0.80
N SER A 66 2.59 -0.70 0.68
CA SER A 66 2.24 -2.06 0.25
C SER A 66 1.96 -2.15 -1.23
N GLY A 67 1.44 -1.08 -1.85
CA GLY A 67 1.03 -1.08 -3.26
C GLY A 67 -0.35 -1.67 -3.54
N TYR A 68 -1.11 -2.03 -2.51
CA TYR A 68 -2.53 -2.37 -2.64
C TYR A 68 -3.36 -1.13 -2.33
N TRP A 69 -3.83 -0.47 -3.38
CA TRP A 69 -4.61 0.77 -3.27
C TRP A 69 -6.10 0.53 -3.02
N ASP A 70 -6.55 -0.69 -3.30
CA ASP A 70 -7.90 -1.22 -3.16
C ASP A 70 -8.16 -1.88 -1.80
N VAL A 71 -7.11 -2.18 -1.02
CA VAL A 71 -7.22 -2.79 0.31
C VAL A 71 -7.41 -1.74 1.39
N PHE A 72 -8.32 -2.01 2.32
CA PHE A 72 -8.65 -1.19 3.49
C PHE A 72 -8.39 -1.97 4.79
N ASP A 73 -8.52 -1.33 5.95
CA ASP A 73 -8.29 -1.94 7.27
C ASP A 73 -6.99 -2.77 7.37
N PRO A 74 -5.82 -2.19 7.03
CA PRO A 74 -4.58 -2.96 6.89
C PRO A 74 -4.05 -3.58 8.19
N THR A 75 -4.65 -3.25 9.33
CA THR A 75 -4.27 -3.75 10.66
C THR A 75 -5.13 -4.94 11.11
N ASN A 76 -6.05 -5.43 10.27
CA ASN A 76 -6.88 -6.57 10.60
C ASN A 76 -6.06 -7.87 10.55
N GLY A 77 -6.05 -8.58 11.68
CA GLY A 77 -5.30 -9.83 11.83
C GLY A 77 -6.01 -11.08 11.34
N TYR A 78 -7.30 -11.00 10.97
CA TYR A 78 -8.06 -12.11 10.39
C TYR A 78 -7.69 -12.25 8.91
N THR A 79 -6.97 -13.31 8.58
CA THR A 79 -6.43 -13.49 7.22
C THR A 79 -6.42 -14.95 6.80
N ALA A 80 -6.49 -15.21 5.49
CA ALA A 80 -6.21 -16.52 4.93
C ALA A 80 -5.25 -16.41 3.74
N ILE A 81 -4.41 -17.43 3.54
CA ILE A 81 -3.41 -17.47 2.47
C ILE A 81 -3.30 -18.86 1.85
N HIS A 82 -3.16 -18.91 0.52
CA HIS A 82 -2.84 -20.15 -0.18
C HIS A 82 -1.43 -20.65 0.20
N SER A 83 -1.26 -21.93 0.55
CA SER A 83 0.01 -22.47 1.04
C SER A 83 1.18 -22.28 0.05
N ASP A 84 0.94 -22.44 -1.26
CA ASP A 84 1.98 -22.19 -2.26
C ASP A 84 2.50 -20.76 -2.26
N VAL A 85 1.65 -19.77 -2.00
CA VAL A 85 2.08 -18.37 -1.89
C VAL A 85 2.82 -18.15 -0.59
N ALA A 86 2.35 -18.77 0.49
CA ALA A 86 3.01 -18.75 1.79
C ALA A 86 4.45 -19.26 1.72
N ARG A 87 4.72 -20.34 0.96
CA ARG A 87 6.07 -20.93 0.81
C ARG A 87 7.13 -19.97 0.25
N TYR A 88 6.73 -18.96 -0.51
CA TYR A 88 7.65 -17.96 -1.08
C TYR A 88 7.86 -16.73 -0.18
N LEU A 89 7.10 -16.63 0.91
CA LEU A 89 7.25 -15.52 1.82
C LEU A 89 8.50 -15.71 2.70
N PRO A 90 9.37 -14.70 2.79
CA PRO A 90 10.53 -14.76 3.68
C PRO A 90 10.09 -14.47 5.13
N PHE A 91 9.42 -15.44 5.78
CA PHE A 91 8.84 -15.30 7.13
C PHE A 91 9.80 -14.70 8.16
N LYS A 92 11.08 -15.10 8.13
CA LYS A 92 12.13 -14.57 9.03
C LYS A 92 12.37 -13.06 8.90
N LYS A 93 12.05 -12.48 7.74
CA LYS A 93 12.21 -11.05 7.48
C LYS A 93 10.95 -10.27 7.81
N ILE A 94 9.80 -10.92 8.00
CA ILE A 94 8.52 -10.24 8.26
C ILE A 94 8.60 -9.53 9.60
N SER A 95 8.19 -8.26 9.59
CA SER A 95 8.15 -7.44 10.79
C SER A 95 7.25 -8.09 11.85
N GLN A 96 7.69 -8.04 13.10
CA GLN A 96 6.95 -8.58 14.23
C GLN A 96 6.02 -7.51 14.82
N ARG A 97 5.04 -7.95 15.64
CA ARG A 97 4.07 -7.08 16.34
C ARG A 97 3.20 -6.29 15.36
N TYR A 98 2.82 -5.07 15.74
CA TYR A 98 1.85 -4.20 15.08
C TYR A 98 2.13 -3.82 13.61
N PHE A 99 3.32 -4.12 13.06
CA PHE A 99 3.66 -3.85 11.65
C PHE A 99 3.64 -5.11 10.78
N PHE A 100 3.24 -6.25 11.35
CA PHE A 100 3.23 -7.54 10.67
C PHE A 100 2.32 -7.50 9.43
N GLU A 101 1.09 -7.03 9.59
CA GLU A 101 0.07 -7.04 8.53
C GLU A 101 0.49 -6.14 7.35
N THR A 102 0.98 -4.93 7.63
CA THR A 102 1.51 -4.03 6.60
C THR A 102 2.72 -4.63 5.87
N ASP A 103 3.67 -5.22 6.60
CA ASP A 103 4.87 -5.81 5.99
C ASP A 103 4.54 -7.09 5.21
N MET A 104 3.51 -7.83 5.65
CA MET A 104 2.95 -8.96 4.93
C MET A 104 2.37 -8.52 3.58
N LEU A 105 1.52 -7.49 3.58
CA LEU A 105 0.99 -6.90 2.34
C LEU A 105 2.11 -6.43 1.40
N PHE A 106 3.10 -5.71 1.92
CA PHE A 106 4.28 -5.32 1.12
C PHE A 106 4.95 -6.53 0.45
N ARG A 107 5.19 -7.62 1.18
CA ARG A 107 5.83 -8.83 0.62
C ARG A 107 4.95 -9.56 -0.39
N LEU A 108 3.65 -9.61 -0.14
CA LEU A 108 2.67 -10.15 -1.08
C LEU A 108 2.69 -9.36 -2.39
N ASN A 109 2.79 -8.03 -2.33
CA ASN A 109 2.86 -7.18 -3.51
C ASN A 109 4.17 -7.39 -4.30
N ILE A 110 5.30 -7.50 -3.61
CA ILE A 110 6.58 -7.91 -4.22
C ILE A 110 6.45 -9.28 -4.87
N LEU A 111 5.63 -10.19 -4.33
CA LEU A 111 5.34 -11.47 -4.96
C LEU A 111 4.27 -11.37 -6.06
N ARG A 112 3.63 -10.23 -6.30
CA ARG A 112 2.47 -10.06 -7.21
C ARG A 112 1.29 -10.98 -6.85
N ALA A 113 1.08 -11.24 -5.56
CA ALA A 113 -0.08 -11.98 -5.07
C ALA A 113 -1.35 -11.11 -5.19
N VAL A 114 -2.51 -11.72 -5.37
CA VAL A 114 -3.80 -11.00 -5.34
C VAL A 114 -4.35 -11.01 -3.91
N VAL A 115 -4.67 -9.82 -3.39
CA VAL A 115 -5.26 -9.63 -2.06
C VAL A 115 -6.70 -9.19 -2.22
N VAL A 116 -7.61 -9.79 -1.45
CA VAL A 116 -9.04 -9.42 -1.42
C VAL A 116 -9.49 -9.16 0.00
N ASP A 117 -10.25 -8.08 0.20
CA ASP A 117 -10.89 -7.77 1.48
C ASP A 117 -12.21 -8.54 1.64
N ILE A 118 -12.42 -9.10 2.83
CA ILE A 118 -13.64 -9.80 3.25
C ILE A 118 -14.38 -8.92 4.25
N PRO A 119 -15.60 -8.45 3.94
CA PRO A 119 -16.40 -7.69 4.88
C PRO A 119 -16.63 -8.49 6.18
N MET A 120 -16.45 -7.82 7.32
CA MET A 120 -16.75 -8.40 8.63
C MET A 120 -17.17 -7.30 9.61
N ASP A 121 -18.06 -7.63 10.53
CA ASP A 121 -18.43 -6.71 11.61
C ASP A 121 -17.34 -6.72 12.68
N ALA A 122 -17.01 -5.53 13.20
CA ALA A 122 -16.13 -5.42 14.35
C ALA A 122 -16.96 -5.59 15.62
N SER A 123 -16.69 -6.62 16.43
CA SER A 123 -17.15 -6.58 17.82
C SER A 123 -16.33 -5.53 18.56
N TYR A 124 -16.78 -4.27 18.54
CA TYR A 124 -16.20 -3.19 19.35
C TYR A 124 -16.49 -3.48 20.82
N GLY A 125 -15.69 -4.36 21.42
CA GLY A 125 -15.57 -4.43 22.88
C GLY A 125 -15.17 -3.06 23.44
N SER A 126 -15.46 -2.82 24.71
CA SER A 126 -15.21 -1.55 25.42
C SER A 126 -13.73 -1.23 25.67
N GLU A 127 -12.80 -1.75 24.87
CA GLU A 127 -11.37 -1.57 25.10
C GLU A 127 -10.79 -0.35 24.37
N VAL A 128 -10.14 0.50 25.16
CA VAL A 128 -9.27 1.57 24.69
C VAL A 128 -7.98 0.93 24.19
N SER A 129 -7.68 1.08 22.89
CA SER A 129 -6.42 0.64 22.29
C SER A 129 -5.23 1.09 23.15
N ASN A 130 -4.58 0.15 23.86
CA ASN A 130 -3.42 0.38 24.74
C ASN A 130 -2.14 0.80 23.97
N LEU A 131 -2.23 0.99 22.65
CA LEU A 131 -1.17 1.58 21.84
C LEU A 131 -0.95 3.05 22.24
N LYS A 132 0.21 3.33 22.83
CA LYS A 132 0.77 4.69 22.87
C LYS A 132 1.22 5.06 21.46
N ILE A 133 0.26 5.43 20.61
CA ILE A 133 0.43 5.76 19.18
C ILE A 133 1.63 6.71 18.98
N SER A 134 1.75 7.74 19.82
CA SER A 134 2.85 8.72 19.75
C SER A 134 4.26 8.13 19.87
N LYS A 135 4.47 7.03 20.59
CA LYS A 135 5.79 6.38 20.73
C LYS A 135 6.16 5.49 19.54
N ILE A 136 5.16 5.09 18.74
CA ILE A 136 5.31 4.06 17.70
C ILE A 136 5.21 4.67 16.30
N VAL A 137 4.58 5.85 16.16
CA VAL A 137 4.41 6.56 14.87
C VAL A 137 5.74 6.77 14.14
N GLY A 138 6.82 7.17 14.82
CA GLY A 138 8.12 7.39 14.19
C GLY A 138 8.71 6.11 13.59
N GLU A 139 8.69 5.01 14.37
CA GLU A 139 9.16 3.71 13.90
C GLU A 139 8.31 3.20 12.72
N PHE A 140 6.99 3.37 12.79
CA PHE A 140 6.07 3.01 11.72
C PHE A 140 6.34 3.80 10.45
N PHE A 141 6.51 5.12 10.57
CA PHE A 141 6.80 6.00 9.45
C PHE A 141 8.08 5.58 8.72
N ILE A 142 9.16 5.31 9.46
CA ILE A 142 10.41 4.81 8.88
C ILE A 142 10.20 3.47 8.19
N LYS A 143 9.45 2.55 8.79
CA LYS A 143 9.14 1.23 8.19
C LYS A 143 8.30 1.35 6.92
N HIS A 144 7.30 2.22 6.89
CA HIS A 144 6.50 2.50 5.70
C HIS A 144 7.35 3.09 4.56
N ILE A 145 8.21 4.08 4.85
CA ILE A 145 9.14 4.65 3.86
C ILE A 145 10.07 3.57 3.33
N ARG A 146 10.65 2.74 4.22
CA ARG A 146 11.54 1.65 3.81
C ARG A 146 10.83 0.67 2.88
N ASN A 147 9.60 0.28 3.19
CA ASN A 147 8.81 -0.63 2.35
C ASN A 147 8.45 0.04 1.02
N PHE A 148 8.05 1.31 1.04
CA PHE A 148 7.77 2.09 -0.17
C PHE A 148 8.99 2.15 -1.11
N ILE A 149 10.17 2.56 -0.61
CA ILE A 149 11.39 2.66 -1.43
C ILE A 149 11.80 1.29 -1.98
N LYS A 150 11.74 0.23 -1.14
CA LYS A 150 12.03 -1.13 -1.61
C LYS A 150 11.05 -1.59 -2.68
N ARG A 151 9.75 -1.35 -2.49
CA ARG A 151 8.69 -1.67 -3.45
C ARG A 151 8.93 -0.95 -4.76
N LEU A 152 9.22 0.34 -4.69
CA LEU A 152 9.50 1.20 -5.83
C LEU A 152 10.67 0.64 -6.63
N PHE A 153 11.81 0.41 -5.99
CA PHE A 153 13.01 -0.10 -6.67
C PHE A 153 12.79 -1.50 -7.27
N TYR A 154 12.25 -2.43 -6.49
CA TYR A 154 12.03 -3.81 -6.97
C TYR A 154 11.01 -3.88 -8.10
N SER A 155 9.90 -3.15 -8.00
CA SER A 155 8.80 -3.26 -8.97
C SER A 155 9.13 -2.54 -10.27
N TYR A 156 9.67 -1.32 -10.20
CA TYR A 156 9.82 -0.45 -11.37
C TYR A 156 11.22 -0.43 -11.97
N TYR A 157 12.26 -0.83 -11.24
CA TYR A 157 13.64 -0.74 -11.74
C TYR A 157 14.30 -2.10 -11.88
N LEU A 158 13.95 -3.08 -11.04
CA LEU A 158 14.52 -4.43 -11.14
C LEU A 158 13.65 -5.40 -11.94
N ARG A 159 12.32 -5.40 -11.73
CA ARG A 159 11.43 -6.39 -12.35
C ARG A 159 10.85 -5.90 -13.66
N ASP A 160 10.08 -4.82 -13.62
CA ASP A 160 9.28 -4.36 -14.75
C ASP A 160 9.64 -2.91 -15.09
N VAL A 161 10.65 -2.74 -15.96
CA VAL A 161 11.00 -1.39 -16.47
C VAL A 161 9.88 -0.92 -17.39
N SER A 162 9.29 0.22 -17.06
CA SER A 162 8.14 0.80 -17.77
C SER A 162 8.32 2.32 -17.90
N LEU A 163 7.40 2.99 -18.58
CA LEU A 163 7.42 4.45 -18.70
C LEU A 163 7.41 5.13 -17.31
N ALA A 164 6.67 4.57 -16.36
CA ALA A 164 6.60 5.00 -14.97
C ALA A 164 7.99 5.06 -14.30
N SER A 165 8.91 4.16 -14.68
CA SER A 165 10.28 4.13 -14.16
C SER A 165 11.12 5.35 -14.56
N ILE A 166 10.72 6.06 -15.63
CA ILE A 166 11.36 7.29 -16.12
C ILE A 166 10.57 8.52 -15.64
N GLU A 167 9.24 8.44 -15.62
CA GLU A 167 8.35 9.54 -15.19
C GLU A 167 8.66 9.99 -13.77
N LEU A 168 8.82 9.08 -12.82
CA LEU A 168 9.08 9.45 -11.43
C LEU A 168 10.39 10.22 -11.22
N PRO A 169 11.58 9.72 -11.64
CA PRO A 169 12.83 10.43 -11.42
C PRO A 169 12.89 11.74 -12.20
N LEU A 170 12.37 11.78 -13.44
CA LEU A 170 12.29 13.01 -14.22
C LEU A 170 11.34 14.02 -13.58
N GLY A 171 10.17 13.56 -13.12
CA GLY A 171 9.19 14.40 -12.45
C GLY A 171 9.74 15.02 -11.16
N LEU A 172 10.41 14.23 -10.34
CA LEU A 172 11.09 14.71 -9.13
C LEU A 172 12.22 15.70 -9.46
N LEU A 173 13.02 15.43 -10.50
CA LEU A 173 14.07 16.34 -10.96
C LEU A 173 13.49 17.70 -11.37
N MET A 174 12.41 17.70 -12.16
CA MET A 174 11.76 18.94 -12.62
C MET A 174 11.10 19.71 -11.47
N LEU A 175 10.50 19.01 -10.50
CA LEU A 175 9.95 19.63 -9.28
C LEU A 175 11.05 20.29 -8.45
N ILE A 176 12.14 19.56 -8.17
CA ILE A 176 13.27 20.09 -7.40
C ILE A 176 13.86 21.30 -8.12
N PHE A 177 14.14 21.18 -9.42
CA PHE A 177 14.66 22.27 -10.23
C PHE A 177 13.76 23.52 -10.19
N GLY A 178 12.46 23.35 -10.45
CA GLY A 178 11.52 24.46 -10.50
C GLY A 178 11.30 25.12 -9.13
N ILE A 179 11.21 24.34 -8.04
CA ILE A 179 11.08 24.85 -6.67
C ILE A 179 12.35 25.60 -6.25
N SER A 180 13.54 25.03 -6.51
CA SER A 180 14.81 25.67 -6.17
C SER A 180 15.00 26.99 -6.94
N LEU A 181 14.72 26.99 -8.24
CA LEU A 181 14.82 28.18 -9.08
C LEU A 181 13.81 29.25 -8.66
N GLY A 182 12.55 28.87 -8.44
CA GLY A 182 11.50 29.78 -8.00
C GLY A 182 11.78 30.37 -6.62
N GLY A 183 12.25 29.55 -5.68
CA GLY A 183 12.64 29.99 -4.34
C GLY A 183 13.82 30.96 -4.37
N TYR A 184 14.84 30.66 -5.17
CA TYR A 184 15.99 31.55 -5.35
C TYR A 184 15.59 32.91 -5.94
N GLN A 185 14.81 32.91 -7.02
CA GLN A 185 14.36 34.16 -7.66
C GLN A 185 13.43 34.98 -6.78
N TRP A 186 12.56 34.31 -6.01
CA TRP A 186 11.69 34.96 -5.07
C TRP A 186 12.49 35.67 -3.97
N PHE A 187 13.51 35.00 -3.43
CA PHE A 187 14.41 35.58 -2.43
C PHE A 187 15.16 36.80 -2.97
N GLU A 188 15.80 36.69 -4.14
CA GLU A 188 16.52 37.80 -4.79
C GLU A 188 15.60 38.99 -5.12
N SER A 189 14.43 38.72 -5.71
CA SER A 189 13.48 39.78 -6.09
C SER A 189 12.88 40.48 -4.87
N SER A 190 12.65 39.71 -3.79
CA SER A 190 12.18 40.25 -2.51
C SER A 190 13.20 41.18 -1.85
N GLN A 191 14.50 40.87 -1.96
CA GLN A 191 15.58 41.70 -1.45
C GLN A 191 15.77 42.97 -2.29
N ALA A 192 15.64 42.84 -3.62
CA ALA A 192 15.81 43.96 -4.55
C ALA A 192 14.61 44.91 -4.60
N GLY A 193 13.43 44.49 -4.11
CA GLY A 193 12.19 45.28 -4.21
C GLY A 193 11.67 45.44 -5.63
N VAL A 194 12.14 44.61 -6.57
CA VAL A 194 11.78 44.67 -7.99
C VAL A 194 10.88 43.49 -8.34
N PRO A 195 9.79 43.69 -9.10
CA PRO A 195 8.95 42.57 -9.54
C PRO A 195 9.73 41.62 -10.46
N THR A 196 9.55 40.31 -10.26
CA THR A 196 10.16 39.28 -11.10
C THR A 196 9.56 39.29 -12.51
N PRO A 197 10.38 39.28 -13.58
CA PRO A 197 9.87 39.21 -14.94
C PRO A 197 9.05 37.94 -15.20
N ALA A 198 8.02 38.05 -16.04
CA ALA A 198 7.11 36.93 -16.33
C ALA A 198 7.83 35.70 -16.90
N GLY A 199 8.84 35.89 -17.77
CA GLY A 199 9.62 34.79 -18.32
C GLY A 199 10.38 34.00 -17.25
N THR A 200 10.88 34.66 -16.21
CA THR A 200 11.61 34.03 -15.10
C THR A 200 10.66 33.22 -14.21
N VAL A 201 9.46 33.76 -13.96
CA VAL A 201 8.38 33.02 -13.30
C VAL A 201 7.98 31.78 -14.10
N MET A 202 7.85 31.89 -15.43
CA MET A 202 7.54 30.76 -16.30
C MET A 202 8.63 29.68 -16.27
N LEU A 203 9.90 30.06 -16.20
CA LEU A 203 11.02 29.11 -16.10
C LEU A 203 11.01 28.30 -14.79
N ALA A 204 10.41 28.83 -13.72
CA ALA A 204 10.18 28.07 -12.48
C ALA A 204 8.86 27.28 -12.54
N ALA A 205 7.78 27.91 -13.00
CA ALA A 205 6.44 27.32 -12.98
C ALA A 205 6.28 26.14 -13.97
N MET A 206 6.85 26.22 -15.18
CA MET A 206 6.71 25.16 -16.19
C MET A 206 7.33 23.83 -15.74
N PRO A 207 8.57 23.80 -15.20
CA PRO A 207 9.11 22.58 -14.61
C PRO A 207 8.30 22.06 -13.43
N ILE A 208 7.74 22.93 -12.59
CA ILE A 208 6.88 22.49 -11.47
C ILE A 208 5.63 21.79 -12.00
N LEU A 209 4.95 22.40 -12.98
CA LEU A 209 3.73 21.84 -13.57
C LEU A 209 4.01 20.51 -14.29
N MET A 210 5.05 20.45 -15.11
CA MET A 210 5.43 19.22 -15.81
C MET A 210 5.89 18.14 -14.82
N GLY A 211 6.68 18.52 -13.81
CA GLY A 211 7.14 17.61 -12.78
C GLY A 211 6.00 17.02 -11.97
N LEU A 212 5.02 17.84 -11.59
CA LEU A 212 3.79 17.37 -10.94
C LEU A 212 3.00 16.41 -11.83
N GLN A 213 2.83 16.73 -13.12
CA GLN A 213 2.13 15.85 -14.07
C GLN A 213 2.82 14.49 -14.20
N LEU A 214 4.15 14.45 -14.31
CA LEU A 214 4.91 13.20 -14.38
C LEU A 214 4.81 12.37 -13.09
N VAL A 215 4.83 13.02 -11.92
CA VAL A 215 4.63 12.32 -10.64
C VAL A 215 3.19 11.78 -10.53
N LEU A 216 2.18 12.53 -10.96
CA LEU A 216 0.79 12.07 -10.98
C LEU A 216 0.58 10.91 -11.98
N ALA A 217 1.24 10.96 -13.14
CA ALA A 217 1.24 9.87 -14.11
C ALA A 217 1.83 8.59 -13.50
N PHE A 218 2.99 8.70 -12.83
CA PHE A 218 3.58 7.59 -12.09
C PHE A 218 2.62 7.02 -11.02
N ILE A 219 1.99 7.88 -10.21
CA ILE A 219 1.03 7.44 -9.18
C ILE A 219 -0.16 6.72 -9.83
N GLY A 220 -0.70 7.25 -10.93
CA GLY A 220 -1.78 6.61 -11.68
C GLY A 220 -1.38 5.22 -12.18
N TYR A 221 -0.15 5.08 -12.69
CA TYR A 221 0.41 3.78 -13.09
C TYR A 221 0.56 2.83 -11.88
N ASP A 222 1.07 3.31 -10.75
CA ASP A 222 1.23 2.51 -9.52
C ASP A 222 -0.11 1.98 -8.98
N ILE A 223 -1.16 2.80 -9.06
CA ILE A 223 -2.53 2.40 -8.73
C ILE A 223 -3.05 1.35 -9.72
N ALA A 224 -2.82 1.53 -11.02
CA ALA A 224 -3.27 0.57 -12.03
C ALA A 224 -2.50 -0.77 -11.98
N ALA A 225 -1.28 -0.75 -11.41
CA ALA A 225 -0.38 -1.90 -11.36
C ALA A 225 -0.76 -2.94 -10.29
N ILE A 226 -1.83 -2.77 -9.52
CA ILE A 226 -2.29 -3.77 -8.54
C ILE A 226 -2.41 -5.17 -9.19
N PRO A 227 -1.90 -6.24 -8.56
CA PRO A 227 -2.05 -7.60 -9.10
C PRO A 227 -3.52 -8.01 -9.24
N LYS A 228 -3.91 -8.50 -10.42
CA LYS A 228 -5.29 -8.96 -10.72
C LYS A 228 -5.40 -10.45 -11.07
N ARG A 229 -4.27 -11.15 -11.17
CA ARG A 229 -4.21 -12.56 -11.59
C ARG A 229 -3.57 -13.38 -10.47
N PRO A 230 -4.35 -14.23 -9.76
CA PRO A 230 -3.81 -15.02 -8.66
C PRO A 230 -2.70 -15.96 -9.12
N ARG A 231 -1.65 -16.06 -8.31
CA ARG A 231 -0.45 -16.83 -8.66
C ARG A 231 -0.66 -18.32 -8.53
N HIS A 232 -1.41 -18.77 -7.53
CA HIS A 232 -1.61 -20.21 -7.31
C HIS A 232 -2.32 -20.88 -8.51
N ARG A 233 -3.24 -20.19 -9.19
CA ARG A 233 -3.94 -20.69 -10.39
C ARG A 233 -3.03 -20.92 -11.59
N LYS A 234 -1.97 -20.11 -11.76
CA LYS A 234 -1.02 -20.28 -12.87
C LYS A 234 -0.30 -21.62 -12.80
N ARG A 235 -0.10 -22.15 -11.59
CA ARG A 235 0.68 -23.36 -11.36
C ARG A 235 -0.12 -24.63 -11.31
N SER A 236 -1.36 -24.61 -10.82
CA SER A 236 -2.24 -25.79 -10.92
C SER A 236 -2.34 -26.29 -12.37
N ASN A 237 -2.33 -25.37 -13.34
CA ASN A 237 -2.35 -25.69 -14.76
C ASN A 237 -1.00 -26.19 -15.30
N GLU A 238 0.14 -25.74 -14.76
CA GLU A 238 1.47 -26.27 -15.13
C GLU A 238 1.63 -27.71 -14.62
N THR A 239 1.20 -28.02 -13.39
CA THR A 239 1.28 -29.39 -12.84
C THR A 239 0.33 -30.37 -13.52
N LEU A 240 -0.78 -29.89 -14.12
CA LEU A 240 -1.70 -30.72 -14.91
C LEU A 240 -1.19 -30.97 -16.34
N GLY A 241 -0.30 -30.11 -16.87
CA GLY A 241 0.32 -30.27 -18.19
C GLY A 241 1.40 -31.35 -18.23
N ASP A 242 2.17 -31.51 -17.15
CA ASP A 242 3.26 -32.50 -17.04
C ASP A 242 2.78 -33.94 -16.75
N LEU A 243 1.47 -34.15 -16.54
CA LEU A 243 0.87 -35.48 -16.38
C LEU A 243 0.15 -35.95 -17.65
N GLY A 244 0.26 -35.19 -18.75
CA GLY A 244 -0.46 -35.43 -20.01
C GLY A 244 0.42 -35.59 -21.25
N SER A 245 1.74 -35.78 -21.10
CA SER A 245 2.68 -36.02 -22.21
C SER A 245 3.44 -37.32 -22.05
#